data_AF-A0A9P4UAJ9-F1
#
_entry.id   AF-A0A9P4UAJ9-F1
#
_cell.length_a   1.000
_cell.length_b   1.000
_cell.length_c   1.000
_cell.angle_alpha   90.00
_cell.angle_beta   90.00
_cell.angle_gamma   90.00
#
_symmetry.space_group_name_H-M   'P 1'
#
loop_
_entity.id
_entity.type
_entity.pdbx_description
1 polymer ?
#
loop_
_entity_poly.entity_id
_entity_poly.type
_entity_poly.pdbx_seq_one_letter_code
_entity_poly.pdbx_strand_id
1 'polypeptide(L)'
;MAGGSTIVVFSVAIRTQQRLTWLVSQYLPGMYPLDGYVDQDCTVDLTLDGEGALTTALMTASAHNDYISYQAPTNHTRRLIANTISYLNGLLNKNDNRSRNSAICIMIHLASVAMFCGEYDAASTHISGLFEVLRLYKSQQANHGVSRITSQTHYNILEYKIERVAFCQYYITGHDVPFFSEPPSWEPLDKDACLPHREVLTGSPKLDSVFYDFQALCRVIQQTSASQLKVEAQYFRSSMHSLQARVIALSPGQGTPFAECLRLAITAAITSQTQLPMRRLDHHHLNDQFRYYLPLLECPADEQKRDVVLWIIMAAFIVAFHAEDENVAWAESLFRDAAGDAADWEAARLRVMNVTWIPGYIDAAVERAFNALRKKWPLEGKITVQESQLGTEIALPVRIAGLEEEIERF
;
A
#
# COMPACT_ATOMS: atom_id res chain seq x y z
N MET A 1 -3.00 -28.14 49.81
CA MET A 1 -3.19 -26.76 49.32
C MET A 1 -2.08 -26.39 48.36
N ALA A 2 -2.13 -26.88 47.11
CA ALA A 2 -1.12 -26.62 46.08
C ALA A 2 -1.78 -26.43 44.69
N GLY A 3 -2.87 -25.66 44.63
CA GLY A 3 -3.66 -25.44 43.40
C GLY A 3 -3.84 -23.97 43.00
N GLY A 4 -3.30 -23.02 43.77
CA GLY A 4 -3.54 -21.58 43.55
C GLY A 4 -2.55 -20.90 42.59
N SER A 5 -1.26 -21.27 42.63
CA SER A 5 -0.21 -20.55 41.89
C SER A 5 -0.20 -20.87 40.39
N THR A 6 -0.59 -22.08 39.99
CA THR A 6 -0.61 -22.48 38.57
C THR A 6 -1.73 -21.76 37.79
N ILE A 7 -2.86 -21.48 38.44
CA ILE A 7 -4.02 -20.83 37.80
C ILE A 7 -3.75 -19.34 37.54
N VAL A 8 -3.02 -18.67 38.43
CA VAL A 8 -2.67 -17.25 38.27
C VAL A 8 -1.65 -17.05 37.15
N VAL A 9 -0.65 -17.93 37.02
CA VAL A 9 0.35 -17.87 35.94
C VAL A 9 -0.29 -18.13 34.57
N PHE A 10 -1.22 -19.09 34.47
CA PHE A 10 -1.99 -19.33 33.24
C PHE A 10 -2.91 -18.15 32.88
N SER A 11 -3.56 -17.54 33.86
CA SER A 11 -4.40 -16.34 33.68
C SER A 11 -3.62 -15.14 33.14
N VAL A 12 -2.40 -14.90 33.66
CA VAL A 12 -1.53 -13.81 33.21
C VAL A 12 -1.02 -14.08 31.80
N ALA A 13 -0.52 -15.29 31.52
CA ALA A 13 -0.04 -15.67 30.18
C ALA A 13 -1.13 -15.54 29.10
N ILE A 14 -2.37 -15.95 29.39
CA ILE A 14 -3.50 -15.83 28.45
C ILE A 14 -3.87 -14.37 28.21
N ARG A 15 -3.88 -13.51 29.24
CA ARG A 15 -4.16 -12.08 29.07
C ARG A 15 -3.04 -11.35 28.32
N THR A 16 -1.78 -11.71 28.56
CA THR A 16 -0.62 -11.15 27.86
C THR A 16 -0.62 -11.57 26.39
N GLN A 17 -0.91 -12.83 26.09
CA GLN A 17 -1.04 -13.32 24.73
C GLN A 17 -2.21 -12.66 23.99
N GLN A 18 -3.37 -12.49 24.64
CA GLN A 18 -4.50 -11.75 24.06
C GLN A 18 -4.17 -10.27 23.81
N ARG A 19 -3.42 -9.62 24.71
CA ARG A 19 -3.02 -8.21 24.57
C ARG A 19 -1.96 -8.01 23.49
N LEU A 20 -0.97 -8.89 23.38
CA LEU A 20 0.01 -8.90 22.29
C LEU A 20 -0.67 -9.20 20.95
N THR A 21 -1.55 -10.20 20.90
CA THR A 21 -2.33 -10.50 19.68
C THR A 21 -3.18 -9.30 19.28
N TRP A 22 -3.76 -8.59 20.25
CA TRP A 22 -4.50 -7.34 20.01
C TRP A 22 -3.57 -6.23 19.45
N LEU A 23 -2.39 -6.01 20.04
CA LEU A 23 -1.42 -5.02 19.56
C LEU A 23 -0.88 -5.33 18.16
N VAL A 24 -0.57 -6.59 17.89
CA VAL A 24 -0.17 -7.09 16.56
C VAL A 24 -1.31 -6.96 15.55
N SER A 25 -2.55 -7.24 15.97
CA SER A 25 -3.75 -7.05 15.16
C SER A 25 -4.10 -5.58 14.90
N GLN A 26 -3.49 -4.64 15.62
CA GLN A 26 -3.58 -3.20 15.35
C GLN A 26 -2.48 -2.76 14.37
N TYR A 27 -1.31 -3.40 14.43
CA TYR A 27 -0.18 -3.12 13.53
C TYR A 27 -0.47 -3.52 12.09
N LEU A 28 -1.03 -4.72 11.87
CA LEU A 28 -1.34 -5.28 10.54
C LEU A 28 -2.37 -4.48 9.71
N PRO A 29 -3.50 -4.00 10.27
CA PRO A 29 -4.40 -3.08 9.58
C PRO A 29 -3.78 -1.69 9.38
N GLY A 30 -2.91 -1.26 10.30
CA GLY A 30 -2.08 -0.06 10.11
C GLY A 30 -1.13 -0.18 8.93
N MET A 31 -0.73 -1.40 8.55
CA MET A 31 0.07 -1.64 7.34
C MET A 31 -0.71 -1.43 6.05
N TYR A 32 -2.02 -1.58 6.09
CA TYR A 32 -2.88 -1.59 4.91
C TYR A 32 -4.14 -0.75 5.16
N PRO A 33 -4.05 0.58 5.14
CA PRO A 33 -5.16 1.41 5.64
C PRO A 33 -6.44 1.30 4.79
N LEU A 34 -6.35 0.85 3.53
CA LEU A 34 -7.52 0.52 2.72
C LEU A 34 -8.31 -0.71 3.20
N ASP A 35 -7.69 -1.63 3.94
CA ASP A 35 -8.39 -2.77 4.52
C ASP A 35 -9.48 -2.31 5.53
N GLY A 36 -9.40 -1.06 6.03
CA GLY A 36 -10.43 -0.42 6.85
C GLY A 36 -11.72 -0.10 6.07
N TYR A 37 -11.62 0.12 4.76
CA TYR A 37 -12.74 0.46 3.87
C TYR A 37 -13.41 -0.77 3.26
N VAL A 38 -12.87 -1.96 3.53
CA VAL A 38 -13.26 -3.22 2.89
C VAL A 38 -14.02 -4.11 3.88
N ASP A 39 -15.15 -4.65 3.43
CA ASP A 39 -15.99 -5.54 4.23
C ASP A 39 -15.31 -6.89 4.35
N GLN A 40 -14.98 -7.31 5.56
CA GLN A 40 -14.18 -8.51 5.75
C GLN A 40 -15.07 -9.75 5.62
N ASP A 41 -15.30 -10.21 4.39
CA ASP A 41 -16.15 -11.36 4.05
C ASP A 41 -15.70 -12.67 4.73
N CYS A 42 -14.44 -12.75 5.15
CA CYS A 42 -13.89 -13.83 5.96
C CYS A 42 -12.65 -13.34 6.69
N THR A 43 -12.62 -13.50 8.02
CA THR A 43 -11.34 -13.65 8.72
C THR A 43 -10.76 -14.99 8.26
N VAL A 44 -9.98 -14.99 7.17
CA VAL A 44 -9.11 -16.12 6.92
C VAL A 44 -8.28 -16.27 8.18
N ASP A 45 -8.35 -17.45 8.79
CA ASP A 45 -7.59 -17.80 9.98
C ASP A 45 -6.12 -17.95 9.58
N LEU A 46 -5.51 -16.81 9.21
CA LEU A 46 -4.08 -16.57 9.20
C LEU A 46 -3.60 -16.33 10.63
N THR A 47 -4.33 -16.83 11.64
CA THR A 47 -3.87 -16.80 13.02
C THR A 47 -2.63 -17.66 13.09
N LEU A 48 -1.52 -16.96 13.03
CA LEU A 48 -0.26 -17.44 13.54
C LEU A 48 -0.53 -18.03 14.95
N ASP A 49 0.11 -19.15 15.28
CA ASP A 49 0.11 -19.56 16.68
C ASP A 49 0.75 -18.46 17.55
N GLY A 50 0.54 -18.50 18.87
CA GLY A 50 0.95 -17.38 19.74
C GLY A 50 2.43 -17.01 19.62
N GLU A 51 3.29 -18.00 19.38
CA GLU A 51 4.74 -17.83 19.27
C GLU A 51 5.14 -17.29 17.89
N GLY A 52 4.59 -17.86 16.81
CA GLY A 52 4.81 -17.39 15.44
C GLY A 52 4.25 -15.98 15.23
N ALA A 53 3.11 -15.67 15.84
CA ALA A 53 2.45 -14.37 15.76
C ALA A 53 3.35 -13.29 16.35
N LEU A 54 3.84 -13.55 17.56
CA LEU A 54 4.69 -12.64 18.30
C LEU A 54 6.01 -12.42 17.58
N THR A 55 6.71 -13.50 17.22
CA THR A 55 8.04 -13.40 16.60
C THR A 55 8.00 -12.66 15.27
N THR A 56 6.99 -12.96 14.43
CA THR A 56 6.81 -12.30 13.12
C THR A 56 6.48 -10.82 13.26
N ALA A 57 5.62 -10.48 14.23
CA ALA A 57 5.23 -9.10 14.46
C ALA A 57 6.38 -8.27 15.03
N LEU A 58 7.11 -8.80 16.02
CA LEU A 58 8.30 -8.15 16.57
C LEU A 58 9.35 -7.93 15.48
N MET A 59 9.61 -8.95 14.65
CA MET A 59 10.52 -8.85 13.52
C MET A 59 10.11 -7.72 12.57
N THR A 60 8.83 -7.68 12.19
CA THR A 60 8.32 -6.67 11.24
C THR A 60 8.39 -5.27 11.84
N ALA A 61 7.98 -5.10 13.10
CA ALA A 61 8.01 -3.83 13.80
C ALA A 61 9.45 -3.31 13.97
N SER A 62 10.38 -4.17 14.41
CA SER A 62 11.79 -3.83 14.59
C SER A 62 12.45 -3.42 13.27
N ALA A 63 12.24 -4.20 12.20
CA ALA A 63 12.75 -3.86 10.87
C ALA A 63 12.15 -2.56 10.33
N HIS A 64 10.86 -2.32 10.60
CA HIS A 64 10.19 -1.10 10.20
C HIS A 64 10.69 0.12 10.97
N ASN A 65 11.01 -0.01 12.26
CA ASN A 65 11.57 1.08 13.07
C ASN A 65 12.99 1.45 12.60
N ASP A 66 13.84 0.43 12.36
CA ASP A 66 15.15 0.61 11.72
C ASP A 66 15.00 1.35 10.38
N TYR A 67 14.01 0.92 9.58
CA TYR A 67 13.67 1.58 8.33
C TYR A 67 13.27 3.04 8.56
N ILE A 68 12.25 3.36 9.34
CA ILE A 68 11.81 4.76 9.54
C ILE A 68 12.95 5.65 10.05
N SER A 69 13.86 5.10 10.85
CA SER A 69 15.01 5.79 11.42
C SER A 69 16.17 5.99 10.45
N TYR A 70 16.05 5.61 9.18
CA TYR A 70 17.12 5.65 8.17
C TYR A 70 18.37 4.84 8.59
N GLN A 71 18.17 3.73 9.30
CA GLN A 71 19.26 2.89 9.79
C GLN A 71 19.28 1.53 9.09
N ALA A 72 20.47 0.95 8.97
CA ALA A 72 20.61 -0.45 8.61
C ALA A 72 20.02 -1.33 9.73
N PRO A 73 19.62 -2.58 9.43
CA PRO A 73 19.04 -3.47 10.43
C PRO A 73 19.92 -3.61 11.67
N THR A 74 19.34 -3.43 12.85
CA THR A 74 20.06 -3.55 14.13
C THR A 74 20.35 -5.02 14.46
N ASN A 75 21.23 -5.26 15.44
CA ASN A 75 21.46 -6.62 15.95
C ASN A 75 20.21 -7.23 16.60
N HIS A 76 19.26 -6.40 17.05
CA HIS A 76 17.96 -6.88 17.51
C HIS A 76 17.13 -7.40 16.34
N THR A 77 16.93 -6.58 15.29
CA THR A 77 16.24 -6.98 14.06
C THR A 77 16.82 -8.24 13.44
N ARG A 78 18.16 -8.33 13.30
CA ARG A 78 18.82 -9.53 12.74
C ARG A 78 18.53 -10.80 13.55
N ARG A 79 18.52 -10.72 14.88
CA ARG A 79 18.17 -11.86 15.75
C ARG A 79 16.71 -12.27 15.57
N LEU A 80 15.79 -11.31 15.50
CA LEU A 80 14.37 -11.58 15.24
C LEU A 80 14.15 -12.23 13.87
N ILE A 81 14.83 -11.75 12.82
CA ILE A 81 14.79 -12.38 11.49
C ILE A 81 15.27 -13.84 11.57
N ALA A 82 16.42 -14.10 12.21
CA ALA A 82 16.95 -15.45 12.36
C ALA A 82 15.96 -16.38 13.10
N ASN A 83 15.37 -15.90 14.20
CA ASN A 83 14.37 -16.64 14.96
C ASN A 83 13.12 -16.95 14.12
N THR A 84 12.62 -15.96 13.36
CA THR A 84 11.46 -16.14 12.46
C THR A 84 11.76 -17.18 11.37
N ILE A 85 12.96 -17.16 10.79
CA ILE A 85 13.36 -18.16 9.78
C ILE A 85 13.46 -19.57 10.41
N SER A 86 14.06 -19.70 11.59
CA SER A 86 14.11 -20.97 12.30
C SER A 86 12.71 -21.51 12.60
N TYR A 87 11.80 -20.64 13.01
CA TYR A 87 10.41 -20.99 13.28
C TYR A 87 9.66 -21.38 11.99
N LEU A 88 9.83 -20.63 10.89
CA LEU A 88 9.29 -20.98 9.57
C LEU A 88 9.74 -22.38 9.14
N ASN A 89 11.03 -22.69 9.27
CA ASN A 89 11.55 -24.02 8.94
C ASN A 89 10.89 -25.11 9.79
N GLY A 90 10.59 -24.84 11.06
CA GLY A 90 9.80 -25.73 11.92
C GLY A 90 8.37 -25.95 11.40
N LEU A 91 7.71 -24.90 10.90
CA LEU A 91 6.37 -24.98 10.33
C LEU A 91 6.32 -25.73 9.00
N LEU A 92 7.31 -25.55 8.13
CA LEU A 92 7.37 -26.22 6.83
C LEU A 92 7.48 -27.74 6.95
N ASN A 93 7.99 -28.24 8.09
CA ASN A 93 8.05 -29.68 8.39
C ASN A 93 6.73 -30.26 8.90
N LYS A 94 5.73 -29.42 9.22
CA LYS A 94 4.42 -29.85 9.73
C LYS A 94 3.42 -30.00 8.58
N ASN A 95 2.65 -31.08 8.59
CA ASN A 95 1.68 -31.39 7.54
C ASN A 95 0.24 -31.06 7.94
N ASP A 96 0.00 -29.86 8.46
CA ASP A 96 -1.33 -29.37 8.84
C ASP A 96 -1.63 -27.99 8.24
N ASN A 97 -2.93 -27.69 8.07
CA ASN A 97 -3.36 -26.46 7.39
C ASN A 97 -3.00 -25.19 8.16
N ARG A 98 -2.97 -25.24 9.49
CA ARG A 98 -2.66 -24.06 10.32
C ARG A 98 -1.19 -23.68 10.18
N SER A 99 -0.31 -24.67 10.20
CA SER A 99 1.14 -24.47 9.98
C SER A 99 1.42 -23.91 8.58
N ARG A 100 0.71 -24.39 7.55
CA ARG A 100 0.84 -23.85 6.18
C ARG A 100 0.41 -22.39 6.07
N ASN A 101 -0.76 -22.03 6.62
CA ASN A 101 -1.23 -20.63 6.62
C ASN A 101 -0.25 -19.72 7.37
N SER A 102 0.27 -20.20 8.51
CA SER A 102 1.27 -19.48 9.29
C SER A 102 2.57 -19.27 8.51
N ALA A 103 3.05 -20.31 7.81
CA ALA A 103 4.24 -20.23 6.98
C ALA A 103 4.09 -19.19 5.85
N ILE A 104 2.94 -19.17 5.16
CA ILE A 104 2.64 -18.20 4.11
C ILE A 104 2.65 -16.77 4.66
N CYS A 105 2.00 -16.56 5.81
CA CYS A 105 2.00 -15.26 6.49
C CYS A 105 3.43 -14.82 6.82
N ILE A 106 4.24 -15.69 7.43
CA ILE A 106 5.65 -15.40 7.73
C ILE A 106 6.44 -15.04 6.47
N MET A 107 6.25 -15.78 5.37
CA MET A 107 6.94 -15.51 4.11
C MET A 107 6.57 -14.13 3.52
N ILE A 108 5.30 -13.72 3.60
CA ILE A 108 4.84 -12.37 3.20
C ILE A 108 5.56 -11.29 4.04
N HIS A 109 5.68 -11.52 5.35
CA HIS A 109 6.38 -10.60 6.25
C HIS A 109 7.88 -10.57 6.00
N LEU A 110 8.53 -11.72 5.75
CA LEU A 110 9.95 -11.79 5.41
C LEU A 110 10.25 -11.08 4.08
N ALA A 111 9.40 -11.24 3.07
CA ALA A 111 9.54 -10.50 1.82
C ALA A 111 9.44 -8.98 2.04
N SER A 112 8.50 -8.53 2.87
CA SER A 112 8.35 -7.12 3.24
C SER A 112 9.56 -6.59 4.02
N VAL A 113 10.05 -7.35 5.00
CA VAL A 113 11.23 -6.99 5.79
C VAL A 113 12.48 -6.92 4.92
N ALA A 114 12.66 -7.85 3.98
CA ALA A 114 13.77 -7.82 3.03
C ALA A 114 13.74 -6.52 2.21
N MET A 115 12.57 -6.06 1.75
CA MET A 115 12.43 -4.76 1.09
C MET A 115 12.79 -3.58 2.00
N PHE A 116 12.37 -3.58 3.27
CA PHE A 116 12.78 -2.54 4.24
C PHE A 116 14.29 -2.50 4.46
N CYS A 117 14.94 -3.66 4.37
CA CYS A 117 16.38 -3.78 4.55
C CYS A 117 17.19 -3.45 3.28
N GLY A 118 16.53 -3.20 2.13
CA GLY A 118 17.17 -3.04 0.84
C GLY A 118 17.68 -4.35 0.22
N GLU A 119 17.29 -5.50 0.76
CA GLU A 119 17.69 -6.84 0.33
C GLU A 119 16.73 -7.38 -0.75
N TYR A 120 16.72 -6.73 -1.92
CA TYR A 120 15.72 -7.00 -2.96
C TYR A 120 15.81 -8.40 -3.57
N ASP A 121 17.00 -9.01 -3.60
CA ASP A 121 17.19 -10.39 -4.06
C ASP A 121 16.54 -11.39 -3.09
N ALA A 122 16.65 -11.15 -1.79
CA ALA A 122 15.97 -11.95 -0.77
C ALA A 122 14.44 -11.77 -0.86
N ALA A 123 13.97 -10.55 -1.07
CA ALA A 123 12.56 -10.28 -1.32
C ALA A 123 12.04 -11.06 -2.54
N SER A 124 12.77 -11.02 -3.67
CA SER A 124 12.46 -11.76 -4.90
C SER A 124 12.35 -13.26 -4.65
N THR A 125 13.29 -13.81 -3.87
CA THR A 125 13.32 -15.24 -3.52
C THR A 125 12.09 -15.63 -2.70
N HIS A 126 11.72 -14.84 -1.70
CA HIS A 126 10.52 -15.08 -0.89
C HIS A 126 9.23 -14.98 -1.73
N ILE A 127 9.13 -13.96 -2.59
CA ILE A 127 7.98 -13.76 -3.49
C ILE A 127 7.84 -14.92 -4.48
N SER A 128 8.94 -15.38 -5.08
CA SER A 128 8.95 -16.54 -5.97
C SER A 128 8.48 -17.82 -5.24
N GLY A 129 8.95 -18.02 -4.00
CA GLY A 129 8.48 -19.13 -3.15
C GLY A 129 6.99 -19.04 -2.82
N LEU A 130 6.48 -17.84 -2.54
CA LEU A 130 5.05 -17.60 -2.30
C LEU A 130 4.18 -17.95 -3.51
N PHE A 131 4.63 -17.60 -4.73
CA PHE A 131 3.92 -17.97 -5.95
C PHE A 131 3.93 -19.48 -6.21
N GLU A 132 5.04 -20.16 -5.90
CA GLU A 132 5.08 -21.61 -5.99
C GLU A 132 4.09 -22.27 -5.00
N VAL A 133 3.97 -21.73 -3.78
CA VAL A 133 2.97 -22.18 -2.81
C VAL A 133 1.55 -21.96 -3.32
N LEU A 134 1.23 -20.81 -3.92
CA LEU A 134 -0.07 -20.55 -4.54
C LEU A 134 -0.38 -21.55 -5.67
N ARG A 135 0.60 -21.80 -6.54
CA ARG A 135 0.47 -22.77 -7.65
C ARG A 135 0.17 -24.17 -7.13
N LEU A 136 0.89 -24.61 -6.09
CA LEU A 136 0.64 -25.89 -5.44
C LEU A 136 -0.75 -25.92 -4.79
N TYR A 137 -1.16 -24.86 -4.11
CA TYR A 137 -2.48 -24.75 -3.50
C TYR A 137 -3.61 -24.87 -4.54
N LYS A 138 -3.51 -24.16 -5.67
CA LYS A 138 -4.45 -24.24 -6.79
C LYS A 138 -4.53 -25.67 -7.36
N SER A 139 -3.38 -26.34 -7.53
CA SER A 139 -3.33 -27.72 -8.02
C SER A 139 -4.00 -28.73 -7.06
N GLN A 140 -3.85 -28.52 -5.75
CA GLN A 140 -4.46 -29.39 -4.74
C GLN A 140 -5.99 -29.23 -4.71
N GLN A 141 -6.49 -27.99 -4.85
CA GLN A 141 -7.93 -27.72 -4.94
C GLN A 141 -8.58 -28.42 -6.13
N ALA A 142 -7.93 -28.42 -7.30
CA ALA A 142 -8.44 -29.09 -8.50
C ALA A 142 -8.63 -30.61 -8.29
N ASN A 143 -7.81 -31.22 -7.43
CA ASN A 143 -7.77 -32.68 -7.25
C ASN A 143 -8.71 -33.22 -6.14
N HIS A 144 -9.11 -32.41 -5.15
CA HIS A 144 -9.72 -32.93 -3.91
C HIS A 144 -11.22 -32.65 -3.73
N GLY A 145 -11.89 -31.99 -4.68
CA GLY A 145 -13.35 -31.77 -4.61
C GLY A 145 -13.82 -31.03 -3.35
N VAL A 146 -12.92 -30.29 -2.68
CA VAL A 146 -13.21 -29.48 -1.49
C VAL A 146 -14.32 -28.49 -1.82
N SER A 147 -15.15 -28.13 -0.82
CA SER A 147 -16.15 -27.07 -0.95
C SER A 147 -15.58 -25.89 -1.73
N ARG A 148 -16.06 -25.72 -2.98
CA ARG A 148 -15.50 -24.79 -3.95
C ARG A 148 -15.47 -23.36 -3.44
N ILE A 149 -16.42 -22.99 -2.56
CA ILE A 149 -16.63 -21.59 -2.17
C ILE A 149 -15.63 -21.15 -1.11
N THR A 150 -15.50 -21.88 0.01
CA THR A 150 -14.60 -21.49 1.10
C THR A 150 -13.12 -21.60 0.72
N SER A 151 -12.79 -22.59 -0.10
CA SER A 151 -11.44 -22.79 -0.62
C SER A 151 -11.05 -21.71 -1.64
N GLN A 152 -11.97 -21.28 -2.51
CA GLN A 152 -11.73 -20.20 -3.47
C GLN A 152 -11.56 -18.84 -2.78
N THR A 153 -12.40 -18.50 -1.80
CA THR A 153 -12.25 -17.23 -1.05
C THR A 153 -10.90 -17.17 -0.35
N HIS A 154 -10.45 -18.27 0.26
CA HIS A 154 -9.13 -18.34 0.88
C HIS A 154 -8.01 -18.12 -0.14
N TYR A 155 -8.07 -18.80 -1.29
CA TYR A 155 -7.11 -18.62 -2.37
C TYR A 155 -7.04 -17.16 -2.81
N ASN A 156 -8.18 -16.52 -3.11
CA ASN A 156 -8.24 -15.13 -3.56
C ASN A 156 -7.63 -14.14 -2.55
N ILE A 157 -7.79 -14.42 -1.24
CA ILE A 157 -7.22 -13.57 -0.18
C ILE A 157 -5.71 -13.73 -0.10
N LEU A 158 -5.20 -14.96 -0.21
CA LEU A 158 -3.76 -15.22 -0.23
C LEU A 158 -3.10 -14.64 -1.47
N GLU A 159 -3.70 -14.89 -2.63
CA GLU A 159 -3.29 -14.37 -3.93
C GLU A 159 -3.17 -12.85 -3.85
N TYR A 160 -4.23 -12.14 -3.49
CA TYR A 160 -4.20 -10.68 -3.29
C TYR A 160 -3.07 -10.20 -2.34
N LYS A 161 -2.83 -10.89 -1.22
CA LYS A 161 -1.77 -10.49 -0.28
C LYS A 161 -0.37 -10.67 -0.87
N ILE A 162 -0.14 -11.75 -1.59
CA ILE A 162 1.15 -12.03 -2.25
C ILE A 162 1.38 -11.04 -3.39
N GLU A 163 0.34 -10.76 -4.18
CA GLU A 163 0.35 -9.79 -5.27
C GLU A 163 0.75 -8.40 -4.80
N ARG A 164 0.23 -7.94 -3.65
CA ARG A 164 0.62 -6.62 -3.10
C ARG A 164 2.11 -6.51 -2.85
N VAL A 165 2.72 -7.53 -2.25
CA VAL A 165 4.16 -7.52 -1.95
C VAL A 165 4.98 -7.60 -3.24
N ALA A 166 4.56 -8.42 -4.20
CA ALA A 166 5.17 -8.48 -5.52
C ALA A 166 5.06 -7.14 -6.25
N PHE A 167 3.88 -6.53 -6.24
CA PHE A 167 3.61 -5.22 -6.81
C PHE A 167 4.54 -4.16 -6.21
N CYS A 168 4.68 -4.11 -4.88
CA CYS A 168 5.67 -3.24 -4.23
C CYS A 168 7.10 -3.45 -4.76
N GLN A 169 7.55 -4.70 -4.90
CA GLN A 169 8.89 -4.99 -5.41
C GLN A 169 9.10 -4.47 -6.84
N TYR A 170 8.11 -4.65 -7.72
CA TYR A 170 8.19 -4.19 -9.11
C TYR A 170 8.46 -2.68 -9.19
N TYR A 171 7.84 -1.84 -8.35
CA TYR A 171 8.07 -0.38 -8.42
C TYR A 171 9.32 0.11 -7.70
N ILE A 172 9.81 -0.68 -6.75
CA ILE A 172 11.10 -0.38 -6.14
C ILE A 172 12.23 -0.67 -7.13
N THR A 173 12.17 -1.83 -7.78
CA THR A 173 13.30 -2.40 -8.54
C THR A 173 13.17 -2.29 -10.06
N GLY A 174 11.96 -2.19 -10.59
CA GLY A 174 11.66 -2.32 -12.01
C GLY A 174 11.74 -3.77 -12.53
N HIS A 175 12.00 -4.75 -11.66
CA HIS A 175 12.06 -6.16 -12.08
C HIS A 175 10.68 -6.74 -12.30
N ASP A 176 10.54 -7.48 -13.40
CA ASP A 176 9.32 -8.22 -13.71
C ASP A 176 8.94 -9.17 -12.57
N VAL A 177 7.65 -9.19 -12.25
CA VAL A 177 7.08 -10.10 -11.27
C VAL A 177 6.45 -11.30 -11.98
N PRO A 178 6.61 -12.55 -11.49
CA PRO A 178 6.12 -13.78 -12.13
C PRO A 178 4.59 -13.87 -12.35
N PHE A 179 3.89 -12.86 -11.85
CA PHE A 179 2.49 -12.87 -11.51
C PHE A 179 1.54 -12.82 -12.72
N PHE A 180 1.91 -12.11 -13.79
CA PHE A 180 1.06 -11.94 -14.99
C PHE A 180 1.51 -12.83 -16.14
N SER A 181 1.50 -14.14 -15.92
CA SER A 181 1.82 -15.10 -16.99
C SER A 181 0.79 -15.06 -18.13
N GLU A 182 -0.43 -14.59 -17.84
CA GLU A 182 -1.47 -14.34 -18.84
C GLU A 182 -1.59 -12.83 -19.12
N PRO A 183 -1.78 -12.42 -20.39
CA PRO A 183 -2.05 -11.02 -20.71
C PRO A 183 -3.29 -10.53 -19.95
N PRO A 184 -3.24 -9.36 -19.29
CA PRO A 184 -4.41 -8.86 -18.59
C PRO A 184 -5.54 -8.56 -19.58
N SER A 185 -6.78 -8.78 -19.13
CA SER A 185 -7.95 -8.28 -19.84
C SER A 185 -7.92 -6.75 -19.84
N TRP A 186 -8.20 -6.15 -20.99
CA TRP A 186 -8.38 -4.70 -21.16
C TRP A 186 -9.86 -4.30 -21.19
N GLU A 187 -10.77 -5.25 -20.98
CA GLU A 187 -12.18 -4.91 -20.82
C GLU A 187 -12.39 -4.09 -19.54
N PRO A 188 -13.25 -3.06 -19.57
CA PRO A 188 -13.64 -2.32 -18.37
C PRO A 188 -14.16 -3.27 -17.28
N LEU A 189 -13.81 -3.00 -16.03
CA LEU A 189 -14.26 -3.79 -14.89
C LEU A 189 -15.77 -3.63 -14.66
N ASP A 190 -16.29 -2.43 -14.91
CA ASP A 190 -17.71 -2.13 -14.85
C ASP A 190 -18.20 -1.75 -16.25
N LYS A 191 -18.98 -2.66 -16.86
CA LYS A 191 -19.54 -2.48 -18.21
C LYS A 191 -20.73 -1.51 -18.21
N ASP A 192 -21.37 -1.33 -17.05
CA ASP A 192 -22.56 -0.51 -16.86
C ASP A 192 -22.23 0.85 -16.24
N ALA A 193 -21.00 1.05 -15.78
CA ALA A 193 -20.50 2.36 -15.38
C ALA A 193 -20.62 3.31 -16.57
N CYS A 194 -21.62 4.20 -16.51
CA CYS A 194 -21.74 5.32 -17.43
C CYS A 194 -20.40 6.06 -17.45
N LEU A 195 -19.75 6.04 -18.61
CA LEU A 195 -18.57 6.86 -18.85
C LEU A 195 -18.94 8.30 -18.50
N PRO A 196 -18.23 8.95 -17.56
CA PRO A 196 -18.49 10.35 -17.27
C PRO A 196 -18.37 11.14 -18.58
N HIS A 197 -19.30 12.05 -18.85
CA HIS A 197 -19.39 12.86 -20.09
C HIS A 197 -18.17 13.78 -20.37
N ARG A 198 -17.06 13.57 -19.67
CA ARG A 198 -15.91 14.46 -19.51
C ARG A 198 -14.66 13.59 -19.36
N GLU A 199 -14.21 13.07 -20.49
CA GLU A 199 -13.15 12.06 -20.58
C GLU A 199 -11.77 12.70 -20.76
N VAL A 200 -10.86 12.44 -19.82
CA VAL A 200 -9.44 12.76 -19.98
C VAL A 200 -8.81 11.66 -20.83
N LEU A 201 -8.78 11.88 -22.14
CA LEU A 201 -8.17 10.96 -23.09
C LEU A 201 -6.65 11.21 -23.20
N THR A 202 -5.89 10.13 -23.09
CA THR A 202 -4.42 10.12 -23.20
C THR A 202 -3.93 9.80 -24.62
N GLY A 203 -4.83 9.30 -25.48
CA GLY A 203 -4.49 8.75 -26.79
C GLY A 203 -4.05 7.29 -26.75
N SER A 204 -4.01 6.68 -25.56
CA SER A 204 -3.78 5.25 -25.37
C SER A 204 -5.04 4.61 -24.78
N PRO A 205 -5.83 3.87 -25.58
CA PRO A 205 -7.06 3.24 -25.11
C PRO A 205 -6.85 2.31 -23.90
N LYS A 206 -5.66 1.70 -23.81
CA LYS A 206 -5.26 0.85 -22.68
C LYS A 206 -5.08 1.64 -21.39
N LEU A 207 -4.37 2.76 -21.45
CA LEU A 207 -4.16 3.62 -20.28
C LEU A 207 -5.48 4.29 -19.87
N ASP A 208 -6.26 4.74 -20.85
CA ASP A 208 -7.58 5.34 -20.62
C ASP A 208 -8.47 4.33 -19.85
N SER A 209 -8.56 3.08 -20.31
CA SER A 209 -9.28 2.00 -19.62
C SER A 209 -8.83 1.79 -18.17
N VAL A 210 -7.52 1.74 -17.93
CA VAL A 210 -6.95 1.59 -16.57
C VAL A 210 -7.32 2.77 -15.69
N PHE A 211 -7.19 3.99 -16.21
CA PHE A 211 -7.51 5.20 -15.48
C PHE A 211 -8.99 5.26 -15.11
N TYR A 212 -9.89 4.91 -16.03
CA TYR A 212 -11.33 4.87 -15.76
C TYR A 212 -11.70 3.86 -14.68
N ASP A 213 -11.17 2.65 -14.76
CA ASP A 213 -11.45 1.62 -13.76
C ASP A 213 -10.89 2.01 -12.39
N PHE A 214 -9.74 2.68 -12.35
CA PHE A 214 -9.19 3.23 -11.13
C PHE A 214 -10.07 4.35 -10.55
N GLN A 215 -10.54 5.28 -11.39
CA GLN A 215 -11.50 6.31 -10.98
C GLN A 215 -12.80 5.69 -10.43
N ALA A 216 -13.34 4.68 -11.11
CA ALA A 216 -14.57 4.00 -10.69
C ALA A 216 -14.39 3.34 -9.31
N LEU A 217 -13.28 2.63 -9.10
CA LEU A 217 -12.95 2.03 -7.81
C LEU A 217 -12.86 3.09 -6.70
N CYS A 218 -12.15 4.21 -6.94
CA CYS A 218 -12.04 5.30 -5.99
C CYS A 218 -13.40 5.91 -5.65
N ARG A 219 -14.30 6.12 -6.64
CA ARG A 219 -15.66 6.60 -6.40
C ARG A 219 -16.48 5.64 -5.56
N VAL A 220 -16.40 4.33 -5.84
CA VAL A 220 -17.09 3.31 -5.03
C VAL A 220 -16.62 3.41 -3.57
N ILE A 221 -15.31 3.44 -3.33
CA ILE A 221 -14.74 3.57 -1.98
C ILE A 221 -15.22 4.86 -1.29
N GLN A 222 -15.20 5.99 -1.99
CA GLN A 222 -15.69 7.27 -1.46
C GLN A 222 -17.17 7.21 -1.09
N GLN A 223 -18.03 6.69 -1.98
CA GLN A 223 -19.48 6.63 -1.79
C GLN A 223 -19.87 5.69 -0.64
N THR A 224 -19.24 4.51 -0.58
CA THR A 224 -19.46 3.58 0.53
C THR A 224 -18.98 4.18 1.84
N SER A 225 -17.79 4.78 1.86
CA SER A 225 -17.24 5.42 3.06
C SER A 225 -18.10 6.58 3.56
N ALA A 226 -18.62 7.42 2.66
CA ALA A 226 -19.52 8.52 3.01
C ALA A 226 -20.81 8.00 3.63
N SER A 227 -21.25 6.81 3.23
CA SER A 227 -22.42 6.11 3.78
C SER A 227 -22.10 5.30 5.04
N GLN A 228 -20.87 5.36 5.58
CA GLN A 228 -20.38 4.51 6.68
C GLN A 228 -20.51 3.00 6.38
N LEU A 229 -20.48 2.65 5.09
CA LEU A 229 -20.47 1.28 4.59
C LEU A 229 -19.07 0.93 4.10
N LYS A 230 -18.84 -0.38 3.95
CA LYS A 230 -17.60 -0.93 3.44
C LYS A 230 -17.81 -1.50 2.04
N VAL A 231 -16.75 -1.46 1.23
CA VAL A 231 -16.73 -2.07 -0.11
C VAL A 231 -16.63 -3.58 0.03
N GLU A 232 -17.40 -4.34 -0.75
CA GLU A 232 -17.29 -5.80 -0.79
C GLU A 232 -15.84 -6.22 -1.10
N ALA A 233 -15.26 -7.12 -0.29
CA ALA A 233 -13.84 -7.43 -0.43
C ALA A 233 -13.52 -8.19 -1.70
N GLN A 234 -14.42 -9.04 -2.19
CA GLN A 234 -14.19 -9.73 -3.45
C GLN A 234 -14.14 -8.75 -4.63
N TYR A 235 -15.04 -7.77 -4.67
CA TYR A 235 -15.01 -6.70 -5.67
C TYR A 235 -13.71 -5.89 -5.59
N PHE A 236 -13.33 -5.45 -4.39
CA PHE A 236 -12.11 -4.67 -4.18
C PHE A 236 -10.85 -5.43 -4.60
N ARG A 237 -10.67 -6.68 -4.14
CA ARG A 237 -9.51 -7.51 -4.50
C ARG A 237 -9.42 -7.76 -6.01
N SER A 238 -10.53 -8.10 -6.64
CA SER A 238 -10.56 -8.37 -8.09
C SER A 238 -10.24 -7.11 -8.90
N SER A 239 -10.73 -5.95 -8.46
CA SER A 239 -10.43 -4.67 -9.08
C SER A 239 -8.96 -4.31 -8.94
N MET A 240 -8.40 -4.43 -7.74
CA MET A 240 -6.99 -4.18 -7.47
C MET A 240 -6.07 -5.11 -8.26
N HIS A 241 -6.35 -6.42 -8.28
CA HIS A 241 -5.64 -7.41 -9.08
C HIS A 241 -5.58 -6.99 -10.56
N SER A 242 -6.73 -6.67 -11.16
CA SER A 242 -6.82 -6.25 -12.56
C SER A 242 -6.08 -4.94 -12.86
N LEU A 243 -6.19 -3.95 -11.97
CA LEU A 243 -5.49 -2.67 -12.10
C LEU A 243 -3.97 -2.86 -12.01
N GLN A 244 -3.50 -3.62 -11.03
CA GLN A 244 -2.09 -3.92 -10.86
C GLN A 244 -1.52 -4.63 -12.10
N ALA A 245 -2.26 -5.61 -12.64
CA ALA A 245 -1.91 -6.32 -13.88
C ALA A 245 -1.74 -5.41 -15.07
N ARG A 246 -2.76 -4.59 -15.34
CA ARG A 246 -2.77 -3.72 -16.50
C ARG A 246 -1.72 -2.64 -16.39
N VAL A 247 -1.51 -2.04 -15.22
CA VAL A 247 -0.50 -1.01 -15.01
C VAL A 247 0.91 -1.54 -15.26
N ILE A 248 1.21 -2.77 -14.82
CA ILE A 248 2.50 -3.43 -15.09
C ILE A 248 2.65 -3.76 -16.58
N ALA A 249 1.57 -4.19 -17.24
CA ALA A 249 1.57 -4.47 -18.67
C ALA A 249 1.64 -3.21 -19.56
N LEU A 250 1.44 -2.00 -19.02
CA LEU A 250 1.67 -0.75 -19.74
C LEU A 250 3.19 -0.50 -19.81
N SER A 251 3.77 -0.75 -20.98
CA SER A 251 5.21 -0.55 -21.20
C SER A 251 5.60 0.92 -20.98
N PRO A 252 6.63 1.21 -20.16
CA PRO A 252 7.14 2.56 -19.98
C PRO A 252 7.59 3.19 -21.32
N GLY A 253 7.31 4.47 -21.49
CA GLY A 253 7.81 5.29 -22.61
C GLY A 253 7.12 5.09 -23.95
N GLN A 254 5.95 4.45 -23.98
CA GLN A 254 5.16 4.29 -25.21
C GLN A 254 4.16 5.44 -25.44
N GLY A 255 3.98 6.32 -24.46
CA GLY A 255 3.02 7.42 -24.51
C GLY A 255 3.62 8.82 -24.66
N THR A 256 2.73 9.83 -24.65
CA THR A 256 3.10 11.23 -24.44
C THR A 256 3.61 11.44 -23.00
N PRO A 257 4.34 12.53 -22.69
CA PRO A 257 4.71 12.85 -21.31
C PRO A 257 3.51 12.86 -20.35
N PHE A 258 2.36 13.36 -20.81
CA PHE A 258 1.10 13.30 -20.06
C PHE A 258 0.66 11.87 -19.76
N ALA A 259 0.65 10.98 -20.77
CA ALA A 259 0.28 9.59 -20.60
C ALA A 259 1.23 8.84 -19.65
N GLU A 260 2.54 9.07 -19.77
CA GLU A 260 3.53 8.46 -18.87
C GLU A 260 3.37 8.97 -17.44
N CYS A 261 3.27 10.28 -17.23
CA CYS A 261 3.03 10.85 -15.91
C CYS A 261 1.71 10.36 -15.29
N LEU A 262 0.66 10.18 -16.10
CA LEU A 262 -0.60 9.61 -15.65
C LEU A 262 -0.44 8.15 -15.21
N ARG A 263 0.24 7.32 -16.01
CA ARG A 263 0.55 5.92 -15.66
C ARG A 263 1.34 5.85 -14.35
N LEU A 264 2.33 6.72 -14.19
CA LEU A 264 3.15 6.81 -12.97
C LEU A 264 2.34 7.29 -11.76
N ALA A 265 1.39 8.21 -11.94
CA ALA A 265 0.51 8.67 -10.85
C ALA A 265 -0.50 7.59 -10.44
N ILE A 266 -1.09 6.85 -11.37
CA ILE A 266 -1.94 5.68 -11.07
C ILE A 266 -1.13 4.64 -10.31
N THR A 267 0.07 4.34 -10.80
CA THR A 267 1.04 3.48 -10.14
C THR A 267 1.33 3.94 -8.71
N ALA A 268 1.68 5.21 -8.51
CA ALA A 268 1.96 5.81 -7.21
C ALA A 268 0.76 5.70 -6.27
N ALA A 269 -0.45 5.91 -6.79
CA ALA A 269 -1.66 5.80 -5.99
C ALA A 269 -1.94 4.34 -5.58
N ILE A 270 -1.88 3.38 -6.50
CA ILE A 270 -2.07 1.96 -6.19
C ILE A 270 -0.96 1.46 -5.23
N THR A 271 0.29 1.86 -5.45
CA THR A 271 1.40 1.47 -4.56
C THR A 271 1.29 2.14 -3.19
N SER A 272 0.82 3.39 -3.12
CA SER A 272 0.61 4.06 -1.85
C SER A 272 -0.32 3.23 -0.99
N GLN A 273 -1.43 2.71 -1.57
CA GLN A 273 -2.39 1.81 -0.92
C GLN A 273 -1.79 0.50 -0.37
N THR A 274 -0.62 0.10 -0.87
CA THR A 274 0.11 -1.09 -0.42
C THR A 274 1.23 -0.77 0.57
N GLN A 275 1.47 0.52 0.87
CA GLN A 275 2.57 0.98 1.70
C GLN A 275 2.18 1.28 3.15
N LEU A 276 3.19 1.15 4.01
CA LEU A 276 3.13 1.56 5.40
C LEU A 276 3.07 3.08 5.49
N PRO A 277 2.12 3.66 6.23
CA PRO A 277 2.19 5.06 6.61
C PRO A 277 3.45 5.21 7.48
N MET A 278 4.39 6.08 7.10
CA MET A 278 5.38 6.77 7.97
C MET A 278 6.74 7.04 7.30
N ARG A 279 7.27 6.15 6.45
CA ARG A 279 8.47 6.43 5.64
C ARG A 279 8.18 6.10 4.18
N ARG A 280 8.54 7.02 3.27
CA ARG A 280 8.50 6.78 1.82
C ARG A 280 9.33 5.54 1.54
N LEU A 281 8.76 4.52 0.90
CA LEU A 281 9.59 3.49 0.29
C LEU A 281 10.47 4.18 -0.75
N ASP A 282 11.77 3.88 -0.74
CA ASP A 282 12.67 4.41 -1.76
C ASP A 282 12.40 3.66 -3.06
N HIS A 283 11.39 4.13 -3.80
CA HIS A 283 10.98 3.55 -5.06
C HIS A 283 11.91 4.03 -6.16
N HIS A 284 13.19 3.66 -6.12
CA HIS A 284 14.20 4.15 -7.04
C HIS A 284 13.71 4.14 -8.49
N HIS A 285 13.13 3.02 -8.94
CA HIS A 285 12.62 2.90 -10.31
C HIS A 285 11.44 3.83 -10.63
N LEU A 286 10.46 3.98 -9.73
CA LEU A 286 9.33 4.89 -9.91
C LEU A 286 9.77 6.37 -9.82
N ASN A 287 10.69 6.65 -8.90
CA ASN A 287 11.24 7.97 -8.66
C ASN A 287 12.03 8.47 -9.86
N ASP A 288 12.87 7.61 -10.44
CA ASP A 288 13.66 7.94 -11.63
C ASP A 288 12.77 8.22 -12.84
N GLN A 289 11.68 7.47 -12.99
CA GLN A 289 10.69 7.72 -14.05
C GLN A 289 9.97 9.05 -13.85
N PHE A 290 9.53 9.37 -12.63
CA PHE A 290 8.95 10.68 -12.34
C PHE A 290 9.93 11.83 -12.59
N ARG A 291 11.20 11.68 -12.17
CA ARG A 291 12.27 12.65 -12.42
C ARG A 291 12.55 12.85 -13.91
N TYR A 292 12.35 11.82 -14.72
CA TYR A 292 12.50 11.91 -16.17
C TYR A 292 11.29 12.55 -16.87
N TYR A 293 10.07 12.08 -16.60
CA TYR A 293 8.88 12.48 -17.37
C TYR A 293 8.19 13.75 -16.84
N LEU A 294 8.20 14.00 -15.53
CA LEU A 294 7.46 15.13 -14.96
C LEU A 294 7.97 16.50 -15.43
N PRO A 295 9.29 16.73 -15.62
CA PRO A 295 9.77 17.97 -16.22
C PRO A 295 9.34 18.21 -17.68
N LEU A 296 8.90 17.15 -18.37
CA LEU A 296 8.40 17.20 -19.75
C LEU A 296 6.88 17.42 -19.82
N LEU A 297 6.20 17.46 -18.67
CA LEU A 297 4.77 17.62 -18.58
C LEU A 297 4.37 19.08 -18.79
N GLU A 298 3.49 19.32 -19.75
CA GLU A 298 2.87 20.62 -19.97
C GLU A 298 1.47 20.65 -19.33
N CYS A 299 1.09 21.81 -18.77
CA CYS A 299 -0.23 22.00 -18.20
C CYS A 299 -1.25 22.37 -19.29
N PRO A 300 -2.28 21.55 -19.54
CA PRO A 300 -3.26 21.86 -20.60
C PRO A 300 -4.14 23.05 -20.21
N ALA A 301 -4.72 23.74 -21.20
CA ALA A 301 -5.71 24.79 -20.94
C ALA A 301 -7.07 24.26 -20.43
N ASP A 302 -7.36 22.98 -20.70
CA ASP A 302 -8.58 22.30 -20.28
C ASP A 302 -8.58 22.08 -18.76
N GLU A 303 -9.63 22.55 -18.08
CA GLU A 303 -9.75 22.53 -16.62
C GLU A 303 -9.66 21.11 -16.03
N GLN A 304 -10.28 20.11 -16.68
CA GLN A 304 -10.25 18.73 -16.17
C GLN A 304 -8.87 18.12 -16.29
N LYS A 305 -8.18 18.38 -17.41
CA LYS A 305 -6.80 17.95 -17.56
C LYS A 305 -5.87 18.66 -16.58
N ARG A 306 -6.14 19.92 -16.21
CA ARG A 306 -5.40 20.63 -15.15
C ARG A 306 -5.59 19.97 -13.79
N ASP A 307 -6.79 19.51 -13.47
CA ASP A 307 -7.06 18.77 -12.23
C ASP A 307 -6.27 17.45 -12.19
N VAL A 308 -6.20 16.74 -13.32
CA VAL A 308 -5.37 15.53 -13.45
C VAL A 308 -3.89 15.86 -13.31
N VAL A 309 -3.39 16.94 -13.92
CA VAL A 309 -2.00 17.39 -13.74
C VAL A 309 -1.72 17.73 -12.28
N LEU A 310 -2.62 18.45 -11.60
CA LEU A 310 -2.47 18.75 -10.17
C LEU A 310 -2.37 17.47 -9.35
N TRP A 311 -3.23 16.49 -9.62
CA TRP A 311 -3.17 15.18 -8.97
C TRP A 311 -1.85 14.43 -9.25
N ILE A 312 -1.36 14.45 -10.50
CA ILE A 312 -0.06 13.89 -10.88
C ILE A 312 1.07 14.52 -10.06
N ILE A 313 1.09 15.85 -9.95
CA ILE A 313 2.10 16.58 -9.16
C ILE A 313 2.02 16.13 -7.71
N MET A 314 0.82 16.08 -7.12
CA MET A 314 0.66 15.62 -5.74
C MET A 314 1.19 14.19 -5.54
N ALA A 315 0.82 13.25 -6.43
CA ALA A 315 1.33 11.88 -6.38
C ALA A 315 2.86 11.83 -6.48
N ALA A 316 3.46 12.59 -7.39
CA ALA A 316 4.90 12.65 -7.57
C ALA A 316 5.62 13.25 -6.34
N PHE A 317 5.06 14.30 -5.73
CA PHE A 317 5.65 14.92 -4.53
C PHE A 317 5.43 14.12 -3.25
N ILE A 318 4.52 13.14 -3.24
CA ILE A 318 4.42 12.15 -2.15
C ILE A 318 5.51 11.09 -2.29
N VAL A 319 5.76 10.63 -3.52
CA VAL A 319 6.53 9.41 -3.80
C VAL A 319 8.00 9.72 -4.16
N ALA A 320 8.23 10.67 -5.05
CA ALA A 320 9.53 10.88 -5.70
C ALA A 320 10.25 12.16 -5.28
N PHE A 321 9.54 13.25 -5.02
CA PHE A 321 10.14 14.57 -4.79
C PHE A 321 9.98 15.06 -3.35
N HIS A 322 10.92 15.88 -2.90
CA HIS A 322 10.77 16.67 -1.69
C HIS A 322 10.55 18.13 -2.11
N ALA A 323 9.62 18.82 -1.45
CA ALA A 323 9.44 20.25 -1.71
C ALA A 323 10.62 21.06 -1.15
N GLU A 324 11.22 20.55 -0.06
CA GLU A 324 12.30 21.18 0.70
C GLU A 324 13.69 20.81 0.16
N ASP A 325 13.90 19.55 -0.23
CA ASP A 325 15.12 19.09 -0.88
C ASP A 325 14.94 19.07 -2.41
N GLU A 326 16.00 19.43 -3.15
CA GLU A 326 16.10 19.48 -4.62
C GLU A 326 15.83 20.85 -5.29
N ASN A 327 16.59 21.06 -6.38
CA ASN A 327 16.43 22.13 -7.36
C ASN A 327 15.21 21.85 -8.27
N VAL A 328 14.02 21.77 -7.69
CA VAL A 328 12.74 21.56 -8.39
C VAL A 328 12.18 22.84 -9.03
N ALA A 329 13.03 23.83 -9.35
CA ALA A 329 12.59 25.11 -9.93
C ALA A 329 11.79 24.92 -11.22
N TRP A 330 12.06 23.85 -11.97
CA TRP A 330 11.31 23.48 -13.18
C TRP A 330 9.83 23.22 -12.91
N ALA A 331 9.45 22.80 -11.70
CA ALA A 331 8.07 22.48 -11.36
C ALA A 331 7.24 23.71 -10.98
N GLU A 332 7.84 24.90 -10.86
CA GLU A 332 7.14 26.13 -10.47
C GLU A 332 6.00 26.47 -11.42
N SER A 333 6.29 26.59 -12.73
CA SER A 333 5.27 26.93 -13.73
C SER A 333 4.18 25.88 -13.74
N LEU A 334 4.58 24.61 -13.82
CA LEU A 334 3.66 23.48 -13.87
C LEU A 334 2.71 23.44 -12.65
N PHE A 335 3.24 23.67 -11.44
CA PHE A 335 2.44 23.75 -10.23
C PHE A 335 1.50 24.95 -10.23
N ARG A 336 1.98 26.15 -10.58
CA ARG A 336 1.14 27.36 -10.65
C ARG A 336 0.02 27.20 -11.67
N ASP A 337 0.32 26.69 -12.84
CA ASP A 337 -0.64 26.48 -13.92
C ASP A 337 -1.69 25.43 -13.54
N ALA A 338 -1.27 24.32 -12.91
CA ALA A 338 -2.17 23.26 -12.48
C ALA A 338 -3.03 23.68 -11.28
N ALA A 339 -2.42 24.29 -10.26
CA ALA A 339 -3.11 24.75 -9.05
C ALA A 339 -4.02 25.95 -9.33
N GLY A 340 -3.68 26.83 -10.26
CA GLY A 340 -4.51 27.96 -10.66
C GLY A 340 -4.97 28.81 -9.48
N ASP A 341 -6.29 28.88 -9.28
CA ASP A 341 -6.99 29.65 -8.26
C ASP A 341 -7.18 28.91 -6.93
N ALA A 342 -6.65 27.68 -6.79
CA ALA A 342 -6.70 26.93 -5.55
C ALA A 342 -5.80 27.58 -4.47
N ALA A 343 -6.34 28.58 -3.77
CA ALA A 343 -5.60 29.38 -2.79
C ALA A 343 -5.08 28.57 -1.60
N ASP A 344 -5.74 27.46 -1.26
CA ASP A 344 -5.40 26.57 -0.16
C ASP A 344 -5.60 25.08 -0.53
N TRP A 345 -5.23 24.22 0.42
CA TRP A 345 -5.34 22.79 0.25
C TRP A 345 -6.79 22.34 0.10
N GLU A 346 -7.76 22.95 0.78
CA GLU A 346 -9.17 22.53 0.66
C GLU A 346 -9.71 22.75 -0.76
N ALA A 347 -9.40 23.89 -1.37
CA ALA A 347 -9.74 24.15 -2.77
C ALA A 347 -9.06 23.17 -3.72
N ALA A 348 -7.76 22.91 -3.53
CA ALA A 348 -7.01 21.95 -4.33
C ALA A 348 -7.52 20.51 -4.14
N ARG A 349 -7.88 20.15 -2.91
CA ARG A 349 -8.38 18.84 -2.51
C ARG A 349 -9.68 18.51 -3.21
N LEU A 350 -10.62 19.45 -3.29
CA LEU A 350 -11.88 19.23 -4.01
C LEU A 350 -11.65 18.89 -5.49
N ARG A 351 -10.68 19.55 -6.13
CA ARG A 351 -10.31 19.29 -7.53
C ARG A 351 -9.67 17.93 -7.70
N VAL A 352 -8.71 17.61 -6.84
CA VAL A 352 -8.02 16.30 -6.85
C VAL A 352 -8.96 15.14 -6.48
N MET A 353 -9.96 15.39 -5.62
CA MET A 353 -11.00 14.43 -5.25
C MET A 353 -11.88 14.02 -6.42
N ASN A 354 -12.11 14.92 -7.38
CA ASN A 354 -12.86 14.62 -8.60
C ASN A 354 -12.08 13.71 -9.57
N VAL A 355 -10.77 13.55 -9.36
CA VAL A 355 -9.92 12.66 -10.15
C VAL A 355 -10.00 11.24 -9.58
N THR A 356 -9.23 10.91 -8.54
CA THR A 356 -9.09 9.52 -8.02
C THR A 356 -8.76 9.48 -6.52
N TRP A 357 -9.01 10.55 -5.78
CA TRP A 357 -8.54 10.65 -4.39
C TRP A 357 -9.36 9.84 -3.40
N ILE A 358 -8.76 9.19 -2.39
CA ILE A 358 -9.53 8.57 -1.29
C ILE A 358 -9.34 9.40 -0.02
N PRO A 359 -10.41 10.08 0.48
CA PRO A 359 -10.34 10.91 1.68
C PRO A 359 -9.78 10.17 2.89
N GLY A 360 -8.92 10.85 3.66
CA GLY A 360 -8.36 10.35 4.92
C GLY A 360 -7.19 9.36 4.77
N TYR A 361 -6.84 8.96 3.55
CA TYR A 361 -5.77 7.99 3.33
C TYR A 361 -4.37 8.64 3.32
N ILE A 362 -4.20 9.62 2.45
CA ILE A 362 -2.92 10.34 2.23
C ILE A 362 -3.10 11.87 2.36
N ASP A 363 -4.26 12.31 2.85
CA ASP A 363 -4.62 13.73 2.98
C ASP A 363 -3.53 14.52 3.72
N ALA A 364 -3.07 14.04 4.88
CA ALA A 364 -2.05 14.74 5.66
C ALA A 364 -0.69 14.81 4.95
N ALA A 365 -0.31 13.77 4.20
CA ALA A 365 0.95 13.78 3.45
C ALA A 365 0.90 14.76 2.27
N VAL A 366 -0.27 14.86 1.63
CA VAL A 366 -0.47 15.74 0.47
C VAL A 366 -0.70 17.17 0.88
N GLU A 367 -1.45 17.41 1.93
CA GLU A 367 -1.59 18.73 2.51
C GLU A 367 -0.22 19.31 2.83
N ARG A 368 0.67 18.52 3.46
CA ARG A 368 2.05 18.94 3.70
C ARG A 368 2.80 19.23 2.40
N ALA A 369 2.72 18.36 1.40
CA ALA A 369 3.38 18.55 0.11
C ALA A 369 2.88 19.81 -0.61
N PHE A 370 1.56 19.98 -0.72
CA PHE A 370 0.91 21.15 -1.32
C PHE A 370 1.28 22.43 -0.59
N ASN A 371 1.23 22.44 0.74
CA ASN A 371 1.59 23.62 1.53
C ASN A 371 3.07 23.97 1.40
N ALA A 372 3.95 22.98 1.33
CA ALA A 372 5.37 23.21 1.09
C ALA A 372 5.63 23.80 -0.31
N LEU A 373 4.95 23.29 -1.35
CA LEU A 373 5.00 23.85 -2.70
C LEU A 373 4.46 25.28 -2.74
N ARG A 374 3.29 25.53 -2.14
CA ARG A 374 2.69 26.86 -2.04
C ARG A 374 3.58 27.86 -1.29
N LYS A 375 4.27 27.41 -0.22
CA LYS A 375 5.23 28.23 0.51
C LYS A 375 6.43 28.61 -0.36
N LYS A 376 6.88 27.70 -1.22
CA LYS A 376 8.00 27.90 -2.16
C LYS A 376 7.59 28.76 -3.36
N TRP A 377 6.39 28.54 -3.88
CA TRP A 377 5.81 29.19 -5.06
C TRP A 377 4.40 29.72 -4.75
N PRO A 378 4.30 30.93 -4.17
CA PRO A 378 3.02 31.49 -3.75
C PRO A 378 2.04 31.63 -4.91
N LEU A 379 0.86 31.03 -4.78
CA LEU A 379 -0.25 31.18 -5.73
C LEU A 379 -0.89 32.57 -5.56
N GLU A 380 -1.41 33.15 -6.64
CA GLU A 380 -2.06 34.47 -6.58
C GLU A 380 -3.43 34.36 -5.89
N GLY A 381 -3.45 34.66 -4.60
CA GLY A 381 -4.64 34.63 -3.75
C GLY A 381 -4.35 35.16 -2.35
N LYS A 382 -5.30 35.83 -1.70
CA LYS A 382 -5.12 36.38 -0.35
C LYS A 382 -4.77 35.27 0.63
N ILE A 383 -3.63 35.43 1.30
CA ILE A 383 -3.16 34.57 2.39
C ILE A 383 -4.19 34.64 3.53
N THR A 384 -4.97 33.58 3.71
CA THR A 384 -5.68 33.32 4.96
C THR A 384 -5.01 32.10 5.58
N VAL A 385 -3.96 32.33 6.37
CA VAL A 385 -3.40 31.26 7.21
C VAL A 385 -4.41 31.01 8.32
N GLN A 386 -5.30 30.05 8.15
CA GLN A 386 -5.82 29.34 9.31
C GLN A 386 -4.76 28.32 9.69
N GLU A 387 -4.05 28.59 10.79
CA GLU A 387 -3.33 27.54 11.51
C GLU A 387 -4.39 26.51 11.92
N SER A 388 -4.49 25.42 11.16
CA SER A 388 -5.17 24.25 11.66
C SER A 388 -4.37 23.82 12.89
N GLN A 389 -5.01 23.87 14.05
CA GLN A 389 -4.49 23.14 15.20
C GLN A 389 -4.45 21.69 14.76
N LEU A 390 -3.26 21.24 14.35
CA LEU A 390 -2.95 19.84 14.15
C LEU A 390 -3.33 19.18 15.47
N GLY A 391 -4.48 18.51 15.48
CA GLY A 391 -4.88 17.69 16.61
C GLY A 391 -3.70 16.78 16.89
N THR A 392 -3.22 16.78 18.13
CA THR A 392 -2.22 15.83 18.62
C THR A 392 -2.80 14.42 18.54
N GLU A 393 -2.89 13.89 17.32
CA GLU A 393 -2.69 12.49 17.07
C GLU A 393 -1.31 12.20 17.64
N ILE A 394 -1.27 11.46 18.75
CA ILE A 394 -0.02 11.00 19.34
C ILE A 394 0.74 10.33 18.20
N ALA A 395 1.81 10.99 17.75
CA ALA A 395 2.57 10.55 16.59
C ALA A 395 2.88 9.06 16.78
N LEU A 396 2.48 8.22 15.82
CA LEU A 396 2.69 6.77 15.85
C LEU A 396 4.08 6.36 16.37
N PRO A 397 5.19 7.09 16.08
CA PRO A 397 6.51 6.81 16.67
C PRO A 397 6.54 6.82 18.21
N VAL A 398 5.83 7.73 18.88
CA VAL A 398 5.70 7.78 20.36
C VAL A 398 4.92 6.56 20.87
N ARG A 399 3.92 6.13 20.09
CA ARG A 399 3.09 4.96 20.40
C ARG A 399 3.86 3.64 20.20
N ILE A 400 4.77 3.59 19.22
CA ILE A 400 5.67 2.47 18.94
C ILE A 400 6.79 2.40 19.99
N ALA A 401 7.45 3.51 20.33
CA ALA A 401 8.45 3.56 21.39
C ALA A 401 7.87 3.14 22.75
N GLY A 402 6.63 3.56 23.04
CA GLY A 402 5.91 3.09 24.23
C GLY A 402 5.60 1.59 24.22
N LEU A 403 5.36 1.01 23.04
CA LEU A 403 5.17 -0.44 22.88
C LEU A 403 6.49 -1.22 23.02
N GLU A 404 7.59 -0.70 22.48
CA GLU A 404 8.93 -1.27 22.63
C GLU A 404 9.36 -1.30 24.10
N GLU A 405 9.16 -0.19 24.84
CA GLU A 405 9.48 -0.11 26.27
C GLU A 405 8.56 -1.01 27.12
N GLU A 406 7.28 -1.17 26.75
CA GLU A 406 6.38 -2.11 27.41
C GLU A 406 6.80 -3.57 27.11
N ILE A 407 7.22 -3.88 25.88
CA ILE A 407 7.68 -5.22 25.46
C ILE A 407 9.03 -5.58 26.11
N GLU A 408 9.98 -4.65 26.22
CA GLU A 408 11.29 -4.90 26.86
C GLU A 408 11.19 -5.08 28.39
N ARG A 409 10.15 -4.54 29.02
CA ARG A 409 9.88 -4.75 30.45
C ARG A 409 9.24 -6.11 30.75
N PHE A 410 8.78 -6.85 29.74
CA PHE A 410 8.23 -8.20 29.86
C PHE A 410 9.24 -9.25 29.39
#